data_AF-A0A926RDQ2-F1
#
_entry.id   AF-A0A926RDQ2-F1
#
_cell.length_a   1.000
_cell.length_b   1.000
_cell.length_c   1.000
_cell.angle_alpha   90.00
_cell.angle_beta   90.00
_cell.angle_gamma   90.00
#
_symmetry.space_group_name_H-M   'P 1'
#
loop_
_entity.id
_entity.type
_entity.pdbx_description
1 polymer ?
#
loop_
_entity_poly.entity_id
_entity_poly.type
_entity_poly.pdbx_seq_one_letter_code
_entity_poly.pdbx_strand_id
1 'polypeptide(L)'
;MASSRDDFVIAIRSAFLKKSNKQKFSLLTLVFLSIVIITLSSFDYKIIRQTKNIINEIVYRSSLIVSYPENFILRSIDEIIDYSTFYERYKKNVLEIENLKSEKISNKIIRSENDELKALIEDYSLSNDKILAKVIVDHNSPFLKSLIINKGSKDNIKIGTNIYDKSYLVGKVVEVNYKTSRVLLISDFNSNVPVSIAPSNIQAIVSGNGKKSGEIKYVKGNYLNDIGDKGIAYTSGTGSIYKSGIPVGKIEIIENQGQKTLKVNFYSNFDQLKYVFAEVYSEKFEISEKKNEEILETESLTQELKITDKLKLDLLNEQIEIYTNTNVRLLNENKDLEKKINDLNTELSKSLNTISSQKNIIEKNKIDKVELEFLKLNLIYSKKCKKTFSNPKGFKFGTKKYRECVINKGKLQ
;
A
#
# COMPACT_ATOMS: atom_id res chain seq x y z
N MET A 1 -82.90 -53.09 -23.63
CA MET A 1 -81.83 -52.12 -24.00
C MET A 1 -80.89 -51.89 -22.81
N ALA A 2 -80.03 -52.86 -22.47
CA ALA A 2 -79.09 -52.74 -21.33
C ALA A 2 -77.62 -53.03 -21.71
N SER A 3 -77.32 -53.35 -22.97
CA SER A 3 -75.97 -53.78 -23.39
C SER A 3 -75.00 -52.62 -23.69
N SER A 4 -75.47 -51.38 -23.88
CA SER A 4 -74.57 -50.29 -24.30
C SER A 4 -73.88 -49.55 -23.15
N ARG A 5 -74.42 -49.56 -21.93
CA ARG A 5 -73.83 -48.83 -20.78
C ARG A 5 -72.54 -49.46 -20.24
N ASP A 6 -72.44 -50.79 -20.24
CA ASP A 6 -71.27 -51.49 -19.70
C ASP A 6 -70.04 -51.37 -20.63
N ASP A 7 -70.23 -51.39 -21.95
CA ASP A 7 -69.13 -51.22 -22.91
C ASP A 7 -68.47 -49.84 -22.80
N PHE A 8 -69.23 -48.77 -22.56
CA PHE A 8 -68.64 -47.44 -22.33
C PHE A 8 -67.82 -47.38 -21.03
N VAL A 9 -68.31 -47.97 -19.94
CA VAL A 9 -67.58 -47.97 -18.65
C VAL A 9 -66.33 -48.83 -18.74
N ILE A 10 -66.37 -49.96 -19.44
CA ILE A 10 -65.22 -50.85 -19.68
C ILE A 10 -64.20 -50.20 -20.62
N ALA A 11 -64.64 -49.48 -21.66
CA ALA A 11 -63.77 -48.71 -22.54
C ALA A 11 -63.07 -47.55 -21.80
N ILE A 12 -63.78 -46.85 -20.92
CA ILE A 12 -63.20 -45.81 -20.06
C ILE A 12 -62.17 -46.42 -19.10
N ARG A 13 -62.50 -47.51 -18.41
CA ARG A 13 -61.58 -48.20 -17.48
C ARG A 13 -60.31 -48.68 -18.18
N SER A 14 -60.43 -49.25 -19.38
CA SER A 14 -59.29 -49.74 -20.16
C SER A 14 -58.41 -48.59 -20.69
N ALA A 15 -59.01 -47.47 -21.08
CA ALA A 15 -58.28 -46.27 -21.47
C ALA A 15 -57.47 -45.65 -20.29
N PHE A 16 -57.99 -45.73 -19.06
CA PHE A 16 -57.32 -45.25 -17.83
C PHE A 16 -56.15 -46.12 -17.36
N LEU A 17 -56.08 -47.39 -17.79
CA LEU A 17 -55.02 -48.33 -17.36
C LEU A 17 -53.77 -48.29 -18.24
N LYS A 18 -53.83 -47.70 -19.45
CA LYS A 18 -52.67 -47.59 -20.35
C LYS A 18 -51.76 -46.43 -19.88
N LYS A 19 -50.49 -46.72 -19.55
CA LYS A 19 -49.53 -45.79 -18.90
C LYS A 19 -49.42 -44.40 -19.57
N SER A 20 -49.44 -44.35 -20.90
CA SER A 20 -49.40 -43.09 -21.68
C SER A 20 -50.69 -42.25 -21.54
N ASN A 21 -51.85 -42.90 -21.61
CA ASN A 21 -53.14 -42.23 -21.43
C ASN A 21 -53.34 -41.80 -19.98
N LYS A 22 -52.90 -42.60 -19.00
CA LYS A 22 -52.94 -42.23 -17.57
C LYS A 22 -52.18 -40.94 -17.28
N GLN A 23 -51.02 -40.73 -17.91
CA GLN A 23 -50.25 -39.47 -17.76
C GLN A 23 -50.96 -38.29 -18.42
N LYS A 24 -51.50 -38.45 -19.63
CA LYS A 24 -52.24 -37.38 -20.33
C LYS A 24 -53.54 -37.01 -19.62
N PHE A 25 -54.31 -37.99 -19.16
CA PHE A 25 -55.51 -37.76 -18.36
C PHE A 25 -55.17 -37.18 -16.98
N SER A 26 -54.09 -37.62 -16.32
CA SER A 26 -53.65 -37.03 -15.05
C SER A 26 -53.23 -35.56 -15.18
N LEU A 27 -52.64 -35.18 -16.31
CA LEU A 27 -52.27 -33.78 -16.57
C LEU A 27 -53.52 -32.96 -16.89
N LEU A 28 -54.44 -33.50 -17.71
CA LEU A 28 -55.68 -32.84 -18.07
C LEU A 28 -56.61 -32.67 -16.86
N THR A 29 -56.68 -33.65 -15.95
CA THR A 29 -57.42 -33.52 -14.69
C THR A 29 -56.79 -32.49 -13.76
N LEU A 30 -55.45 -32.38 -13.72
CA LEU A 30 -54.77 -31.40 -12.88
C LEU A 30 -54.95 -29.98 -13.43
N VAL A 31 -54.91 -29.79 -14.75
CA VAL A 31 -55.23 -28.52 -15.41
C VAL A 31 -56.70 -28.15 -15.17
N PHE A 32 -57.63 -29.09 -15.35
CA PHE A 32 -59.04 -28.86 -15.05
C PHE A 32 -59.26 -28.49 -13.58
N LEU A 33 -58.63 -29.21 -12.65
CA LEU A 33 -58.67 -28.94 -11.22
C LEU A 33 -58.09 -27.55 -10.89
N SER A 34 -56.99 -27.16 -11.54
CA SER A 34 -56.40 -25.82 -11.41
C SER A 34 -57.37 -24.73 -11.85
N ILE A 35 -58.00 -24.89 -13.02
CA ILE A 35 -59.00 -23.94 -13.53
C ILE A 35 -60.18 -23.83 -12.57
N VAL A 36 -60.68 -24.96 -12.07
CA VAL A 36 -61.77 -25.01 -11.07
C VAL A 36 -61.37 -24.31 -9.78
N ILE A 37 -60.15 -24.52 -9.28
CA ILE A 37 -59.65 -23.84 -8.08
C ILE A 37 -59.51 -22.33 -8.31
N ILE A 38 -59.04 -21.91 -9.49
CA ILE A 38 -58.89 -20.48 -9.84
C ILE A 38 -60.25 -19.80 -9.91
N THR A 39 -61.25 -20.43 -10.53
CA THR A 39 -62.61 -19.89 -10.59
C THR A 39 -63.27 -19.89 -9.21
N LEU A 40 -63.08 -20.94 -8.40
CA LEU A 40 -63.48 -20.94 -6.99
C LEU A 40 -62.82 -19.81 -6.21
N SER A 41 -61.55 -19.53 -6.47
CA SER A 41 -60.80 -18.43 -5.84
C SER A 41 -61.26 -17.04 -6.28
N SER A 42 -61.94 -16.89 -7.42
CA SER A 42 -62.49 -15.59 -7.85
C SER A 42 -63.81 -15.25 -7.15
N PHE A 43 -64.50 -16.24 -6.59
CA PHE A 43 -65.69 -16.00 -5.78
C PHE A 43 -65.29 -15.61 -4.35
N ASP A 44 -65.81 -14.47 -3.87
CA ASP A 44 -65.39 -13.83 -2.61
C ASP A 44 -65.99 -14.51 -1.34
N TYR A 45 -66.01 -15.85 -1.33
CA TYR A 45 -66.53 -16.63 -0.20
C TYR A 45 -65.60 -16.52 1.00
N LYS A 46 -66.18 -16.25 2.18
CA LYS A 46 -65.44 -16.08 3.45
C LYS A 46 -64.50 -17.24 3.78
N ILE A 47 -64.89 -18.48 3.47
CA ILE A 47 -64.09 -19.69 3.74
C ILE A 47 -62.83 -19.74 2.86
N ILE A 48 -62.92 -19.35 1.58
CA ILE A 48 -61.83 -19.38 0.60
C ILE A 48 -60.82 -18.28 0.92
N ARG A 49 -61.30 -17.11 1.35
CA ARG A 49 -60.42 -16.00 1.78
C ARG A 49 -59.59 -16.35 3.02
N GLN A 50 -60.18 -17.04 4.01
CA GLN A 50 -59.45 -17.44 5.21
C GLN A 50 -58.39 -18.52 4.92
N THR A 51 -58.72 -19.54 4.13
CA THR A 51 -57.75 -20.58 3.76
C THR A 51 -56.61 -20.01 2.92
N LYS A 52 -56.90 -19.10 1.98
CA LYS A 52 -55.88 -18.37 1.20
C LYS A 52 -54.93 -17.58 2.09
N ASN A 53 -55.44 -16.88 3.10
CA ASN A 53 -54.59 -16.12 4.02
C ASN A 53 -53.65 -17.03 4.84
N ILE A 54 -54.14 -18.19 5.29
CA ILE A 54 -53.31 -19.18 6.00
C ILE A 54 -52.24 -19.76 5.08
N ILE A 55 -52.59 -20.11 3.84
CA ILE A 55 -51.64 -20.62 2.84
C ILE A 55 -50.59 -19.55 2.53
N ASN A 56 -51.00 -18.30 2.31
CA ASN A 56 -50.09 -17.19 2.05
C ASN A 56 -49.13 -16.96 3.22
N GLU A 57 -49.61 -16.99 4.47
CA GLU A 57 -48.77 -16.86 5.67
C GLU A 57 -47.70 -17.97 5.72
N ILE A 58 -48.06 -19.21 5.38
CA ILE A 58 -47.12 -20.34 5.31
C ILE A 58 -46.12 -20.14 4.17
N VAL A 59 -46.59 -19.72 2.99
CA VAL A 59 -45.73 -19.46 1.83
C VAL A 59 -44.71 -18.36 2.15
N TYR A 60 -45.14 -17.23 2.73
CA TYR A 60 -44.25 -16.13 3.11
C TYR A 60 -43.25 -16.53 4.19
N ARG A 61 -43.63 -17.35 5.18
CA ARG A 61 -42.68 -17.87 6.16
C ARG A 61 -41.69 -18.86 5.55
N SER A 62 -42.17 -19.70 4.63
CA SER A 62 -41.32 -20.67 3.95
C SER A 62 -40.34 -20.02 2.97
N SER A 63 -40.71 -18.89 2.34
CA SER A 63 -39.84 -18.19 1.39
C SER A 63 -38.59 -17.63 2.07
N LEU A 64 -38.67 -17.24 3.34
CA LEU A 64 -37.50 -16.83 4.12
C LEU A 64 -36.49 -17.98 4.26
N ILE A 65 -36.96 -19.20 4.51
CA ILE A 65 -36.11 -20.41 4.64
C ILE A 65 -35.48 -20.77 3.29
N VAL A 66 -36.25 -20.66 2.19
CA VAL A 66 -35.78 -20.95 0.84
C VAL A 66 -34.76 -19.92 0.35
N SER A 67 -34.90 -18.65 0.75
CA SER A 67 -34.00 -17.55 0.36
C SER A 67 -32.68 -17.50 1.15
N TYR A 68 -32.59 -18.22 2.27
CA TYR A 68 -31.38 -18.25 3.11
C TYR A 68 -30.15 -18.86 2.39
N PRO A 69 -30.23 -20.06 1.76
CA PRO A 69 -29.08 -20.64 1.07
C PRO A 69 -28.60 -19.81 -0.12
N GLU A 70 -29.50 -19.15 -0.86
CA GLU A 70 -29.15 -18.28 -1.99
C GLU A 70 -28.26 -17.11 -1.54
N ASN A 71 -28.70 -16.38 -0.51
CA ASN A 71 -27.93 -15.26 0.03
C ASN A 71 -26.61 -15.69 0.70
N PHE A 72 -26.57 -16.87 1.31
CA PHE A 72 -25.36 -17.42 1.91
C PHE A 72 -24.31 -17.81 0.85
N ILE A 73 -24.74 -18.42 -0.26
CA ILE A 73 -23.85 -18.78 -1.36
C ILE A 73 -23.25 -17.52 -2.01
N LEU A 74 -24.07 -16.50 -2.28
CA LEU A 74 -23.58 -15.25 -2.87
C LEU A 74 -22.53 -14.57 -1.99
N ARG A 75 -22.80 -14.43 -0.68
CA ARG A 75 -21.84 -13.86 0.28
C ARG A 75 -20.55 -14.66 0.41
N SER A 76 -20.65 -15.99 0.36
CA SER A 76 -19.47 -16.87 0.47
C SER A 76 -18.55 -16.71 -0.75
N ILE A 77 -19.12 -16.53 -1.94
CA ILE A 77 -18.33 -16.29 -3.17
C ILE A 77 -17.63 -14.94 -3.09
N ASP A 78 -18.34 -13.89 -2.65
CA ASP A 78 -17.77 -12.56 -2.47
C ASP A 78 -16.61 -12.57 -1.46
N GLU A 79 -16.78 -13.23 -0.30
CA GLU A 79 -15.72 -13.37 0.71
C GLU A 79 -14.47 -14.10 0.18
N ILE A 80 -14.64 -15.12 -0.66
CA ILE A 80 -13.53 -15.86 -1.26
C ILE A 80 -12.77 -15.00 -2.29
N ILE A 81 -13.49 -14.23 -3.10
CA ILE A 81 -12.90 -13.30 -4.08
C ILE A 81 -12.15 -12.19 -3.34
N ASP A 82 -12.74 -11.62 -2.29
CA ASP A 82 -12.11 -10.60 -1.46
C ASP A 82 -10.83 -11.12 -0.79
N TYR A 83 -10.84 -12.35 -0.28
CA TYR A 83 -9.64 -12.96 0.29
C TYR A 83 -8.53 -13.17 -0.76
N SER A 84 -8.88 -13.66 -1.95
CA SER A 84 -7.90 -13.86 -3.04
C SER A 84 -7.28 -12.54 -3.48
N THR A 85 -8.09 -11.48 -3.65
CA THR A 85 -7.58 -10.16 -4.04
C THR A 85 -6.77 -9.50 -2.92
N PHE A 86 -7.13 -9.73 -1.65
CA PHE A 86 -6.35 -9.30 -0.50
C PHE A 86 -4.98 -9.97 -0.47
N TYR A 87 -4.93 -11.29 -0.66
CA TYR A 87 -3.68 -12.06 -0.64
C TYR A 87 -2.71 -11.64 -1.76
N GLU A 88 -3.21 -11.43 -2.98
CA GLU A 88 -2.39 -10.94 -4.09
C GLU A 88 -1.85 -9.52 -3.83
N ARG A 89 -2.69 -8.62 -3.28
CA ARG A 89 -2.25 -7.28 -2.87
C ARG A 89 -1.20 -7.35 -1.78
N TYR A 90 -1.38 -8.20 -0.78
CA TYR A 90 -0.41 -8.41 0.30
C TYR A 90 0.95 -8.87 -0.26
N LYS A 91 0.95 -9.88 -1.13
CA LYS A 91 2.18 -10.39 -1.77
C LYS A 91 2.89 -9.31 -2.58
N LYS A 92 2.14 -8.52 -3.36
CA LYS A 92 2.68 -7.40 -4.14
C LYS A 92 3.31 -6.34 -3.23
N ASN A 93 2.63 -5.95 -2.15
CA ASN A 93 3.12 -4.94 -1.22
C ASN A 93 4.40 -5.40 -0.50
N VAL A 94 4.50 -6.68 -0.13
CA VAL A 94 5.72 -7.24 0.46
C VAL A 94 6.90 -7.13 -0.51
N LEU A 95 6.71 -7.49 -1.77
CA LEU A 95 7.73 -7.39 -2.81
C LEU A 95 8.16 -5.93 -3.06
N GLU A 96 7.21 -5.00 -3.06
CA GLU A 96 7.49 -3.57 -3.18
C GLU A 96 8.31 -3.05 -1.99
N ILE A 97 7.99 -3.47 -0.76
CA ILE A 97 8.76 -3.13 0.44
C ILE A 97 10.20 -3.67 0.35
N GLU A 98 10.39 -4.89 -0.14
CA GLU A 98 11.72 -5.46 -0.33
C GLU A 98 12.54 -4.68 -1.36
N ASN A 99 11.94 -4.32 -2.49
CA ASN A 99 12.57 -3.47 -3.50
C ASN A 99 12.97 -2.10 -2.93
N LEU A 100 12.06 -1.42 -2.22
CA LEU A 100 12.34 -0.13 -1.59
C LEU A 100 13.45 -0.23 -0.53
N LYS A 101 13.50 -1.32 0.24
CA LYS A 101 14.61 -1.58 1.17
C LYS A 101 15.93 -1.75 0.43
N SER A 102 15.95 -2.50 -0.68
CA SER A 102 17.14 -2.68 -1.51
C SER A 102 17.64 -1.35 -2.08
N GLU A 103 16.75 -0.55 -2.67
CA GLU A 103 17.08 0.78 -3.18
C GLU A 103 17.60 1.71 -2.09
N LYS A 104 17.02 1.66 -0.89
CA LYS A 104 17.50 2.46 0.25
C LYS A 104 18.91 2.06 0.67
N ILE A 105 19.24 0.76 0.69
CA ILE A 105 20.58 0.28 1.01
C ILE A 105 21.57 0.71 -0.09
N SER A 106 21.22 0.54 -1.37
CA SER A 106 22.03 0.97 -2.50
C SER A 106 22.32 2.48 -2.43
N ASN A 107 21.30 3.31 -2.21
CA ASN A 107 21.48 4.76 -2.04
C ASN A 107 22.36 5.11 -0.84
N LYS A 108 22.26 4.36 0.27
CA LYS A 108 23.12 4.56 1.44
C LYS A 108 24.59 4.26 1.12
N ILE A 109 24.86 3.18 0.37
CA ILE A 109 26.21 2.82 -0.07
C ILE A 109 26.76 3.91 -0.98
N ILE A 110 26.02 4.29 -2.04
CA ILE A 110 26.43 5.35 -2.99
C ILE A 110 26.68 6.68 -2.28
N ARG A 111 25.87 7.00 -1.26
CA ARG A 111 26.07 8.22 -0.47
C ARG A 111 27.34 8.14 0.37
N SER A 112 27.59 7.00 1.04
CA SER A 112 28.81 6.79 1.82
C SER A 112 30.06 6.85 0.94
N GLU A 113 30.03 6.23 -0.23
CA GLU A 113 31.12 6.28 -1.21
C GLU A 113 31.34 7.70 -1.73
N ASN A 114 30.27 8.44 -2.02
CA ASN A 114 30.38 9.87 -2.37
C ASN A 114 30.98 10.71 -1.24
N ASP A 115 30.59 10.45 0.01
CA ASP A 115 31.11 11.18 1.16
C ASP A 115 32.61 10.87 1.38
N GLU A 116 33.04 9.63 1.16
CA GLU A 116 34.45 9.21 1.17
C GLU A 116 35.25 9.86 0.02
N LEU A 117 34.73 9.80 -1.21
CA LEU A 117 35.35 10.46 -2.37
C LEU A 117 35.48 11.97 -2.17
N LYS A 118 34.47 12.61 -1.57
CA LYS A 118 34.54 14.04 -1.22
C LYS A 118 35.55 14.32 -0.11
N ALA A 119 35.74 13.40 0.83
CA ALA A 119 36.77 13.55 1.87
C ALA A 119 38.19 13.41 1.31
N LEU A 120 38.38 12.59 0.28
CA LEU A 120 39.65 12.46 -0.46
C LEU A 120 39.97 13.67 -1.32
N ILE A 121 38.94 14.42 -1.76
CA ILE A 121 39.08 15.69 -2.47
C ILE A 121 39.11 16.81 -1.41
N GLU A 122 40.31 17.19 -0.96
CA GLU A 122 40.60 18.14 0.13
C GLU A 122 39.92 19.53 0.05
N ASP A 123 39.17 19.84 -1.02
CA ASP A 123 38.56 21.14 -1.30
C ASP A 123 37.01 21.15 -1.22
N TYR A 124 36.36 20.01 -0.92
CA TYR A 124 34.89 19.95 -0.85
C TYR A 124 34.36 20.09 0.58
N SER A 125 34.46 21.30 1.14
CA SER A 125 33.85 21.68 2.43
C SER A 125 32.31 21.53 2.41
N LEU A 126 31.83 20.40 2.94
CA LEU A 126 30.44 20.13 3.29
C LEU A 126 30.03 20.87 4.58
N SER A 127 29.83 22.18 4.50
CA SER A 127 28.88 22.86 5.39
C SER A 127 27.61 23.10 4.59
N ASN A 128 26.60 22.28 4.89
CA ASN A 128 25.27 22.32 4.31
C ASN A 128 24.31 23.13 5.19
N ASP A 129 24.83 24.12 5.91
CA ASP A 129 24.06 24.94 6.83
C ASP A 129 23.20 25.90 6.01
N LYS A 130 22.01 25.41 5.67
CA LYS A 130 20.97 26.17 4.99
C LYS A 130 20.06 26.79 6.03
N ILE A 131 19.97 28.12 6.05
CA ILE A 131 19.01 28.84 6.88
C ILE A 131 17.72 29.04 6.08
N LEU A 132 16.58 28.71 6.69
CA LEU A 132 15.27 29.02 6.13
C LEU A 132 15.00 30.53 6.22
N ALA A 133 14.68 31.14 5.08
CA ALA A 133 14.31 32.53 4.95
C ALA A 133 12.91 32.65 4.34
N LYS A 134 12.11 33.58 4.87
CA LYS A 134 10.81 33.95 4.31
C LYS A 134 11.00 35.08 3.30
N VAL A 135 10.34 34.96 2.15
CA VAL A 135 10.28 36.02 1.14
C VAL A 135 9.29 37.09 1.61
N ILE A 136 9.76 38.33 1.72
CA ILE A 136 8.98 39.48 2.18
C ILE A 136 8.36 40.22 0.99
N VAL A 137 9.16 40.44 -0.06
CA VAL A 137 8.76 41.22 -1.24
C VAL A 137 9.26 40.52 -2.49
N ASP A 138 8.35 40.30 -3.43
CA ASP A 138 8.67 39.89 -4.80
C ASP A 138 8.54 41.13 -5.68
N HIS A 139 9.68 41.75 -6.04
CA HIS A 139 9.67 42.86 -6.98
C HIS A 139 9.68 42.26 -8.39
N ASN A 140 8.49 42.00 -8.91
CA ASN A 140 8.32 41.53 -10.29
C ASN A 140 8.46 42.68 -11.31
N SER A 141 9.57 43.42 -11.26
CA SER A 141 9.85 44.48 -12.23
C SER A 141 10.12 43.85 -13.61
N PRO A 142 9.66 44.49 -14.71
CA PRO A 142 10.00 44.04 -16.07
C PRO A 142 11.50 44.15 -16.38
N PHE A 143 12.22 45.02 -15.67
CA PHE A 143 13.65 45.27 -15.90
C PHE A 143 14.58 44.59 -14.90
N LEU A 144 14.06 44.15 -13.75
CA LEU A 144 14.83 43.51 -12.69
C LEU A 144 14.00 42.46 -11.95
N LYS A 145 14.37 41.19 -12.06
CA LYS A 145 13.79 40.06 -11.32
C LYS A 145 14.59 39.84 -10.03
N SER A 146 14.04 40.32 -8.92
CA SER A 146 14.66 40.15 -7.60
C SER A 146 13.62 39.96 -6.49
N LEU A 147 14.02 39.26 -5.42
CA LEU A 147 13.21 39.09 -4.22
C LEU A 147 13.95 39.56 -2.98
N ILE A 148 13.22 39.90 -1.93
CA ILE A 148 13.76 40.31 -0.63
C ILE A 148 13.43 39.23 0.40
N ILE A 149 14.46 38.76 1.12
CA ILE A 149 14.32 37.77 2.19
C ILE A 149 14.48 38.41 3.57
N ASN A 150 13.84 37.81 4.59
CA ASN A 150 13.90 38.26 5.99
C ASN A 150 15.17 37.83 6.75
N LYS A 151 16.28 37.68 6.02
CA LYS A 151 17.58 37.26 6.54
C LYS A 151 18.64 38.21 6.02
N GLY A 152 19.51 38.64 6.93
CA GLY A 152 20.51 39.68 6.66
C GLY A 152 21.89 39.31 7.20
N SER A 153 22.75 40.31 7.37
CA SER A 153 24.08 40.11 7.95
C SER A 153 24.04 39.57 9.39
N LYS A 154 22.96 39.86 10.14
CA LYS A 154 22.72 39.25 11.47
C LYS A 154 22.62 37.72 11.41
N ASP A 155 22.19 37.16 10.28
CA ASP A 155 22.03 35.72 10.07
C ASP A 155 23.21 35.13 9.25
N ASN A 156 24.36 35.81 9.22
CA ASN A 156 25.57 35.43 8.46
C ASN A 156 25.37 35.32 6.94
N ILE A 157 24.39 36.04 6.38
CA ILE A 157 24.24 36.17 4.93
C ILE A 157 25.28 37.14 4.40
N LYS A 158 25.99 36.76 3.33
CA LYS A 158 26.97 37.59 2.64
C LYS A 158 26.54 37.81 1.19
N ILE A 159 27.12 38.84 0.55
CA ILE A 159 26.95 39.04 -0.89
C ILE A 159 27.53 37.82 -1.61
N GLY A 160 26.80 37.29 -2.59
CA GLY A 160 27.14 36.06 -3.30
C GLY A 160 26.55 34.78 -2.70
N THR A 161 25.91 34.83 -1.52
CA THR A 161 25.23 33.66 -0.93
C THR A 161 24.20 33.06 -1.90
N ASN A 162 24.29 31.75 -2.12
CA ASN A 162 23.35 30.99 -2.96
C ASN A 162 22.00 30.80 -2.27
N ILE A 163 20.93 31.00 -3.03
CA ILE A 163 19.55 30.84 -2.58
C ILE A 163 18.89 29.68 -3.31
N TYR A 164 18.18 28.84 -2.56
CA TYR A 164 17.57 27.62 -3.05
C TYR A 164 16.07 27.59 -2.76
N ASP A 165 15.31 26.96 -3.66
CA ASP A 165 13.97 26.45 -3.39
C ASP A 165 14.09 24.92 -3.32
N LYS A 166 14.04 24.38 -2.11
CA LYS A 166 14.37 22.99 -1.78
C LYS A 166 15.81 22.64 -2.20
N SER A 167 15.97 22.03 -3.36
CA SER A 167 17.25 21.60 -3.94
C SER A 167 17.62 22.36 -5.20
N TYR A 168 16.73 23.21 -5.73
CA TYR A 168 16.92 23.91 -6.99
C TYR A 168 17.49 25.31 -6.77
N LEU A 169 18.33 25.77 -7.70
CA LEU A 169 18.89 27.11 -7.65
C LEU A 169 17.79 28.15 -7.94
N VAL A 170 17.67 29.15 -7.07
CA VAL A 170 16.76 30.29 -7.26
C VAL A 170 17.50 31.55 -7.68
N GLY A 171 18.68 31.78 -7.10
CA GLY A 171 19.42 33.01 -7.33
C GLY A 171 20.60 33.16 -6.38
N LYS A 172 21.13 34.37 -6.33
CA LYS A 172 22.21 34.77 -5.43
C LYS A 172 21.91 36.09 -4.74
N VAL A 173 22.42 36.26 -3.54
CA VAL A 173 22.32 37.52 -2.81
C VAL A 173 23.22 38.57 -3.46
N VAL A 174 22.66 39.73 -3.79
CA VAL A 174 23.39 40.86 -4.40
C VAL A 174 23.53 42.04 -3.43
N GLU A 175 22.69 42.11 -2.41
CA GLU A 175 22.73 43.17 -1.39
C GLU A 175 22.31 42.58 -0.05
N VAL A 176 23.00 42.98 1.02
CA VAL A 176 22.75 42.53 2.38
C VAL A 176 22.54 43.73 3.28
N ASN A 177 21.39 43.77 3.94
CA ASN A 177 21.10 44.68 5.04
C ASN A 177 21.17 43.92 6.38
N TYR A 178 21.02 44.64 7.49
CA TYR A 178 21.15 44.03 8.82
C TYR A 178 20.15 42.89 9.08
N LYS A 179 18.88 43.04 8.67
CA LYS A 179 17.80 42.05 8.87
C LYS A 179 17.23 41.47 7.57
N THR A 180 17.61 41.99 6.42
CA THR A 180 17.04 41.60 5.12
C THR A 180 18.13 41.52 4.08
N SER A 181 17.89 40.79 3.00
CA SER A 181 18.81 40.73 1.86
C SER A 181 18.04 40.71 0.56
N ARG A 182 18.63 41.26 -0.50
CA ARG A 182 18.09 41.23 -1.86
C ARG A 182 18.76 40.11 -2.65
N VAL A 183 17.94 39.31 -3.30
CA VAL A 183 18.33 38.15 -4.10
C VAL A 183 18.05 38.45 -5.56
N LEU A 184 19.07 38.37 -6.40
CA LEU A 184 18.93 38.40 -7.85
C LEU A 184 18.53 37.00 -8.33
N LEU A 185 17.40 36.91 -9.04
CA LEU A 185 16.86 35.66 -9.53
C LEU A 185 17.59 35.17 -10.78
N ILE A 186 17.69 33.86 -10.97
CA ILE A 186 18.31 33.29 -12.16
C ILE A 186 17.51 33.54 -13.46
N SER A 187 16.24 33.92 -13.35
CA SER A 187 15.42 34.37 -14.47
C SER A 187 15.75 35.77 -14.95
N ASP A 188 16.51 36.57 -14.19
CA ASP A 188 16.85 37.94 -14.58
C ASP A 188 17.78 37.99 -15.80
N PHE A 189 17.61 39.01 -16.65
CA PHE A 189 18.47 39.22 -17.82
C PHE A 189 19.95 39.43 -17.47
N ASN A 190 20.24 40.01 -16.31
CA ASN A 190 21.59 40.23 -15.81
C ASN A 190 22.14 39.02 -15.03
N SER A 191 21.33 37.98 -14.83
CA SER A 191 21.80 36.75 -14.20
C SER A 191 22.46 35.85 -15.23
N ASN A 192 23.73 35.53 -14.98
CA ASN A 192 24.51 34.56 -15.73
C ASN A 192 24.94 33.45 -14.77
N VAL A 193 24.56 32.21 -15.07
CA VAL A 193 24.85 31.03 -14.26
C VAL A 193 25.71 30.07 -15.07
N PRO A 194 26.97 29.83 -14.67
CA PRO A 194 27.79 28.76 -15.22
C PRO A 194 27.19 27.39 -14.89
N VAL A 195 26.91 26.59 -15.91
CA VAL A 195 26.29 25.26 -15.79
C VAL A 195 27.10 24.19 -16.51
N SER A 196 26.96 22.96 -16.05
CA SER A 196 27.34 21.73 -16.74
C SER A 196 26.08 20.96 -17.12
N ILE A 197 25.96 20.58 -18.39
CA ILE A 197 24.81 19.85 -18.92
C ILE A 197 25.10 18.35 -18.90
N ALA A 198 24.36 17.60 -18.09
CA ALA A 198 24.45 16.14 -18.02
C ALA A 198 23.55 15.48 -19.09
N PRO A 199 23.94 14.31 -19.64
CA PRO A 199 25.06 13.44 -19.23
C PRO A 199 26.43 13.81 -19.82
N SER A 200 26.47 14.58 -20.92
CA SER A 200 27.70 14.85 -21.68
C SER A 200 28.69 15.81 -20.99
N ASN A 201 28.36 16.30 -19.79
CA ASN A 201 29.12 17.24 -18.96
C ASN A 201 29.61 18.50 -19.73
N ILE A 202 28.78 19.02 -20.63
CA ILE A 202 29.12 20.16 -21.47
C ILE A 202 29.01 21.45 -20.64
N GLN A 203 30.08 22.25 -20.60
CA GLN A 203 30.10 23.52 -19.90
C GLN A 203 29.37 24.60 -20.71
N ALA A 204 28.47 25.31 -20.07
CA ALA A 204 27.69 26.37 -20.69
C ALA A 204 27.37 27.51 -19.71
N ILE A 205 26.83 28.61 -20.23
CA ILE A 205 26.31 29.73 -19.43
C ILE A 205 24.83 29.91 -19.74
N VAL A 206 24.01 29.81 -18.69
CA VAL A 206 22.58 30.12 -18.75
C VAL A 206 22.37 31.57 -18.36
N SER A 207 21.74 32.34 -19.24
CA SER A 207 21.32 33.71 -19.01
C SER A 207 19.79 33.75 -18.87
N GLY A 208 19.28 34.45 -17.85
CA GLY A 208 17.85 34.61 -17.68
C GLY A 208 17.21 35.40 -18.83
N ASN A 209 15.94 35.12 -19.13
CA ASN A 209 15.19 35.80 -20.19
C ASN A 209 13.95 36.57 -19.67
N GLY A 210 13.89 36.81 -18.36
CA GLY A 210 12.77 37.45 -17.67
C GLY A 210 11.52 36.57 -17.49
N LYS A 211 11.54 35.31 -17.96
CA LYS A 211 10.44 34.33 -17.86
C LYS A 211 10.89 33.11 -17.04
N LYS A 212 10.11 32.03 -17.09
CA LYS A 212 10.40 30.73 -16.42
C LYS A 212 11.48 29.90 -17.11
N SER A 213 12.18 30.47 -18.09
CA SER A 213 13.25 29.80 -18.81
C SER A 213 14.49 30.68 -18.91
N GLY A 214 15.62 30.06 -19.17
CA GLY A 214 16.89 30.72 -19.49
C GLY A 214 17.31 30.37 -20.91
N GLU A 215 18.11 31.23 -21.51
CA GLU A 215 18.77 30.99 -22.78
C GLU A 215 20.22 30.57 -22.53
N ILE A 216 20.71 29.59 -23.31
CA ILE A 216 22.11 29.17 -23.24
C ILE A 216 22.91 30.02 -24.23
N LYS A 217 23.71 30.96 -23.73
CA LYS A 217 24.44 31.92 -24.57
C LYS A 217 25.85 31.46 -24.98
N TYR A 218 26.45 30.58 -24.18
CA TYR A 218 27.80 30.07 -24.43
C TYR A 218 27.83 28.59 -24.16
N VAL A 219 28.21 27.78 -25.16
CA VAL A 219 28.47 26.36 -25.03
C VAL A 219 29.93 26.12 -25.40
N LYS A 220 30.70 25.54 -24.48
CA LYS A 220 32.14 25.32 -24.69
C LYS A 220 32.37 24.13 -25.61
N GLY A 221 32.95 24.40 -26.78
CA GLY A 221 33.07 23.43 -27.87
C GLY A 221 31.72 23.26 -28.57
N ASN A 222 31.71 23.19 -29.91
CA ASN A 222 30.49 23.15 -30.74
C ASN A 222 29.66 21.84 -30.60
N TYR A 223 29.53 21.30 -29.39
CA TYR A 223 28.83 20.07 -29.02
C TYR A 223 27.32 20.28 -28.85
N LEU A 224 26.73 21.25 -29.55
CA LEU A 224 25.28 21.52 -29.54
C LEU A 224 24.47 20.28 -29.98
N ASN A 225 25.06 19.43 -30.82
CA ASN A 225 24.43 18.21 -31.32
C ASN A 225 24.48 17.03 -30.33
N ASP A 226 25.33 17.08 -29.30
CA ASP A 226 25.49 16.00 -28.31
C ASP A 226 24.60 16.18 -27.08
N ILE A 227 23.82 17.27 -27.05
CA ILE A 227 22.84 17.56 -26.02
C ILE A 227 21.52 16.92 -26.45
N GLY A 228 21.14 15.82 -25.79
CA GLY A 228 19.85 15.18 -26.03
C GLY A 228 18.67 15.95 -25.43
N ASP A 229 17.44 15.66 -25.91
CA ASP A 229 16.15 16.28 -25.50
C ASP A 229 15.79 16.15 -24.00
N LYS A 230 16.63 15.47 -23.21
CA LYS A 230 16.44 15.24 -21.78
C LYS A 230 17.64 15.68 -20.93
N GLY A 231 18.52 16.52 -21.48
CA GLY A 231 19.64 17.08 -20.73
C GLY A 231 19.19 17.81 -19.47
N ILE A 232 19.98 17.71 -18.40
CA ILE A 232 19.73 18.44 -17.15
C ILE A 232 20.91 19.39 -16.92
N ALA A 233 20.61 20.65 -16.64
CA ALA A 233 21.60 21.66 -16.30
C ALA A 233 21.86 21.67 -14.78
N TYR A 234 23.12 21.50 -14.40
CA TYR A 234 23.61 21.65 -13.03
C TYR A 234 24.59 22.82 -12.97
N THR A 235 24.74 23.52 -11.84
CA THR A 235 25.79 24.54 -11.70
C THR A 235 27.17 23.91 -11.83
N SER A 236 28.07 24.53 -12.59
CA SER A 236 29.41 23.97 -12.82
C SER A 236 30.37 24.19 -11.64
N GLY A 237 30.11 25.19 -10.80
CA GLY A 237 31.04 25.64 -9.75
C GLY A 237 32.13 26.60 -10.26
N THR A 238 32.12 26.93 -11.55
CA THR A 238 33.12 27.81 -12.16
C THR A 238 33.00 29.23 -11.62
N GLY A 239 34.13 29.81 -11.21
CA GLY A 239 34.20 31.16 -10.66
C GLY A 239 33.82 31.29 -9.18
N SER A 240 33.61 30.17 -8.48
CA SER A 240 33.35 30.11 -7.02
C SER A 240 32.14 30.93 -6.54
N ILE A 241 31.25 31.35 -7.44
CA ILE A 241 30.02 32.08 -7.10
C ILE A 241 28.93 31.09 -6.67
N TYR A 242 28.72 30.04 -7.47
CA TYR A 242 27.75 28.98 -7.17
C TYR A 242 28.51 27.72 -6.74
N LYS A 243 28.00 26.96 -5.78
CA LYS A 243 28.53 25.60 -5.54
C LYS A 243 28.28 24.72 -6.75
N SER A 244 29.17 23.77 -7.03
CA SER A 244 28.99 22.82 -8.14
C SER A 244 27.87 21.82 -7.83
N GLY A 245 27.15 21.35 -8.85
CA GLY A 245 26.18 20.26 -8.73
C GLY A 245 24.76 20.65 -8.31
N ILE A 246 24.40 21.94 -8.31
CA ILE A 246 23.04 22.40 -7.98
C ILE A 246 22.16 22.30 -9.23
N PRO A 247 21.01 21.59 -9.20
CA PRO A 247 20.12 21.51 -10.35
C PRO A 247 19.46 22.87 -10.66
N VAL A 248 19.54 23.28 -11.92
CA VAL A 248 19.00 24.55 -12.43
C VAL A 248 17.70 24.32 -13.21
N GLY A 249 17.71 23.37 -14.14
CA GLY A 249 16.57 23.14 -15.01
C GLY A 249 16.79 22.05 -16.05
N LYS A 250 15.74 21.80 -16.85
CA LYS A 250 15.76 20.84 -17.95
C LYS A 250 16.03 21.55 -19.27
N ILE A 251 16.87 20.96 -20.11
CA ILE A 251 17.14 21.47 -21.45
C ILE A 251 15.93 21.20 -22.36
N GLU A 252 15.56 22.21 -23.13
CA GLU A 252 14.60 22.14 -24.22
C GLU A 252 15.27 22.65 -25.50
N ILE A 253 15.20 21.84 -26.56
CA ILE A 253 15.74 22.19 -27.87
C ILE A 253 14.61 22.76 -28.70
N ILE A 254 14.78 23.99 -29.19
CA ILE A 254 13.81 24.65 -30.07
C ILE A 254 14.48 24.88 -31.41
N GLU A 255 13.96 24.22 -32.43
CA GLU A 255 14.38 24.39 -33.82
C GLU A 255 13.53 25.47 -34.48
N ASN A 256 14.15 26.60 -34.83
CA ASN A 256 13.49 27.66 -35.58
C ASN A 256 14.29 27.94 -36.87
N GLN A 257 13.66 27.74 -38.03
CA GLN A 257 14.22 28.08 -39.34
C GLN A 257 15.65 27.54 -39.58
N GLY A 258 15.92 26.31 -39.12
CA GLY A 258 17.22 25.65 -39.27
C GLY A 258 18.28 26.02 -38.21
N GLN A 259 17.99 26.94 -37.29
CA GLN A 259 18.84 27.24 -36.13
C GLN A 259 18.30 26.54 -34.88
N LYS A 260 19.15 25.69 -34.26
CA LYS A 260 18.86 25.07 -32.96
C LYS A 260 19.17 26.06 -31.86
N THR A 261 18.14 26.48 -31.12
CA THR A 261 18.28 27.29 -29.91
C THR A 261 18.05 26.41 -28.68
N LEU A 262 18.96 26.47 -27.71
CA LEU A 262 18.84 25.72 -26.48
C LEU A 262 18.28 26.62 -25.38
N LYS A 263 17.20 26.16 -24.76
CA LYS A 263 16.61 26.80 -23.58
C LYS A 263 16.72 25.89 -22.38
N VAL A 264 16.75 26.50 -21.20
CA VAL A 264 16.69 25.81 -19.93
C VAL A 264 15.39 26.18 -19.25
N ASN A 265 14.48 25.23 -19.09
CA ASN A 265 13.28 25.43 -18.27
C ASN A 265 13.65 25.23 -16.81
N PHE A 266 13.54 26.29 -16.02
CA PHE A 266 13.93 26.25 -14.61
C PHE A 266 12.99 25.34 -13.81
N TYR A 267 13.55 24.62 -12.83
CA TYR A 267 12.73 23.77 -11.94
C TYR A 267 11.92 24.60 -10.93
N SER A 268 12.48 25.72 -10.47
CA SER A 268 11.82 26.61 -9.53
C SER A 268 10.83 27.55 -10.23
N ASN A 269 9.66 27.71 -9.62
CA ASN A 269 8.68 28.71 -10.04
C ASN A 269 8.89 30.00 -9.24
N PHE A 270 9.54 31.00 -9.85
CA PHE A 270 9.91 32.23 -9.14
C PHE A 270 8.73 33.10 -8.71
N ASP A 271 7.58 33.02 -9.41
CA ASP A 271 6.38 33.84 -9.13
C ASP A 271 5.67 33.50 -7.80
N GLN A 272 5.98 32.35 -7.17
CA GLN A 272 5.23 31.83 -6.02
C GLN A 272 6.13 31.44 -4.83
N LEU A 273 7.32 32.04 -4.74
CA LEU A 273 8.26 31.73 -3.66
C LEU A 273 7.82 32.36 -2.34
N LYS A 274 7.45 31.52 -1.36
CA LYS A 274 7.14 31.94 0.02
C LYS A 274 8.33 31.79 0.97
N TYR A 275 9.07 30.70 0.79
CA TYR A 275 10.22 30.35 1.60
C TYR A 275 11.35 29.90 0.70
N VAL A 276 12.57 30.27 1.07
CA VAL A 276 13.79 29.89 0.38
C VAL A 276 14.85 29.52 1.42
N PHE A 277 15.82 28.74 1.00
CA PHE A 277 16.98 28.38 1.83
C PHE A 277 18.19 29.20 1.40
N ALA A 278 18.89 29.79 2.35
CA ALA A 278 20.12 30.53 2.10
C ALA A 278 21.32 29.75 2.64
N GLU A 279 22.38 29.65 1.85
CA GLU A 279 23.63 29.03 2.26
C GLU A 279 24.41 29.89 3.24
N VAL A 280 24.73 29.33 4.41
CA VAL A 280 25.57 30.01 5.40
C VAL A 280 26.91 29.31 5.47
N TYR A 281 27.96 30.11 5.30
CA TYR A 281 29.32 29.68 5.55
C TYR A 281 29.56 29.73 7.05
N SER A 282 29.71 28.58 7.69
CA SER A 282 30.33 28.53 9.02
C SER A 282 31.83 28.76 8.82
N GLU A 283 32.32 29.96 9.18
CA GLU A 283 33.75 30.15 9.37
C GLU A 283 34.19 29.22 10.52
N LYS A 284 35.09 28.27 10.23
CA LYS A 284 35.87 27.63 11.28
C LYS A 284 36.77 28.73 11.85
N PHE A 285 36.55 29.11 13.10
CA PHE A 285 37.43 30.01 13.83
C PHE A 285 38.81 29.37 13.97
N GLU A 286 39.82 29.92 13.28
CA GLU A 286 41.21 29.81 13.72
C GLU A 286 41.41 30.78 14.89
N ILE A 287 41.71 30.24 16.06
CA ILE A 287 42.01 31.01 17.27
C ILE A 287 43.40 31.63 17.08
N SER A 288 43.46 32.93 16.80
CA SER A 288 44.65 33.73 17.07
C SER A 288 44.32 34.73 18.18
N GLU A 289 45.08 34.66 19.25
CA GLU A 289 44.96 35.49 20.44
C GLU A 289 45.31 36.95 20.10
N LYS A 290 44.35 37.85 20.32
CA LYS A 290 44.61 39.21 20.83
C LYS A 290 43.32 39.75 21.43
N LYS A 291 43.30 39.88 22.75
CA LYS A 291 42.27 40.57 23.52
C LYS A 291 42.95 41.64 24.37
N ASN A 292 42.30 42.81 24.41
CA ASN A 292 42.42 44.00 25.26
C ASN A 292 42.13 45.18 24.31
N GLU A 293 41.11 46.03 24.46
CA GLU A 293 40.41 46.57 25.62
C GLU A 293 38.94 46.92 25.29
N GLU A 294 38.14 47.03 26.35
CA GLU A 294 37.02 47.97 26.59
C GLU A 294 35.83 47.28 27.25
N ILE A 295 35.79 47.42 28.56
CA ILE A 295 34.64 47.26 29.45
C ILE A 295 34.12 48.67 29.68
N LEU A 296 32.84 48.94 29.41
CA LEU A 296 31.88 49.56 30.37
C LEU A 296 30.51 49.85 29.71
N GLU A 297 29.75 48.82 29.31
CA GLU A 297 28.30 49.00 29.02
C GLU A 297 27.48 47.67 29.12
N THR A 298 28.12 46.57 29.51
CA THR A 298 27.64 45.21 29.24
C THR A 298 26.88 44.52 30.37
N GLU A 299 26.80 45.08 31.58
CA GLU A 299 26.31 44.31 32.75
C GLU A 299 24.80 44.00 32.73
N SER A 300 23.95 44.84 32.12
CA SER A 300 22.50 44.59 32.05
C SER A 300 22.10 43.68 30.88
N LEU A 301 22.67 43.88 29.69
CA LEU A 301 22.43 43.07 28.49
C LEU A 301 23.06 41.67 28.59
N THR A 302 24.21 41.52 29.25
CA THR A 302 24.82 40.19 29.46
C THR A 302 24.06 39.33 30.46
N GLN A 303 23.32 39.92 31.40
CA GLN A 303 22.42 39.17 32.29
C GLN A 303 21.22 38.60 31.52
N GLU A 304 20.56 39.39 30.66
CA GLU A 304 19.43 38.90 29.84
C GLU A 304 19.85 37.84 28.80
N LEU A 305 21.02 38.00 28.18
CA LEU A 305 21.60 37.00 27.27
C LEU A 305 21.96 35.70 28.01
N LYS A 306 22.59 35.78 29.19
CA LYS A 306 22.88 34.60 30.03
C LYS A 306 21.61 33.89 30.51
N ILE A 307 20.57 34.62 30.86
CA ILE A 307 19.27 34.04 31.26
C ILE A 307 18.62 33.33 30.08
N THR A 308 18.66 33.92 28.88
CA THR A 308 18.09 33.32 27.67
C THR A 308 18.81 32.04 27.24
N ASP A 309 20.15 32.03 27.31
CA ASP A 309 20.93 30.85 26.97
C ASP A 309 20.79 29.74 28.02
N LYS A 310 20.65 30.11 29.31
CA LYS A 310 20.30 29.15 30.37
C LYS A 310 18.91 28.54 30.15
N LEU A 311 17.92 29.35 29.78
CA LEU A 311 16.56 28.87 29.48
C LEU A 311 16.54 27.90 28.28
N LYS A 312 17.32 28.19 27.23
CA LYS A 312 17.47 27.28 26.08
C LYS A 312 18.12 25.96 26.48
N LEU A 313 19.13 26.02 27.34
CA LEU A 313 19.82 24.83 27.83
C LEU A 313 18.89 23.98 28.70
N ASP A 314 18.09 24.60 29.56
CA ASP A 314 17.11 23.91 30.40
C ASP A 314 16.02 23.25 29.55
N LEU A 315 15.50 23.94 28.53
CA LEU A 315 14.54 23.36 27.58
C LEU A 315 15.13 22.19 26.78
N LEU A 316 16.41 22.28 26.40
CA LEU A 316 17.08 21.19 25.68
C LEU A 316 17.27 19.98 26.59
N ASN A 317 17.62 20.19 27.85
CA ASN A 317 17.75 19.12 28.85
C ASN A 317 16.39 18.46 29.13
N GLU A 318 15.32 19.25 29.23
CA GLU A 318 13.96 18.74 29.38
C GLU A 318 13.52 17.90 28.16
N GLN A 319 13.85 18.34 26.94
CA GLN A 319 13.59 17.54 25.73
C GLN A 319 14.36 16.21 25.73
N ILE A 320 15.62 16.23 26.15
CA ILE A 320 16.44 15.02 26.27
C ILE A 320 15.81 14.07 27.30
N GLU A 321 15.36 14.59 28.45
CA GLU A 321 14.71 13.81 29.49
C GLU A 321 13.37 13.21 29.04
N ILE A 322 12.55 13.97 28.32
CA ILE A 322 11.30 13.47 27.73
C ILE A 322 11.60 12.34 26.75
N TYR A 323 12.62 12.53 25.90
CA TYR A 323 13.01 11.54 24.90
C TYR A 323 13.56 10.25 25.55
N THR A 324 14.40 10.37 26.58
CA THR A 324 14.95 9.21 27.30
C THR A 324 13.83 8.45 28.03
N ASN A 325 12.95 9.15 28.75
CA ASN A 325 11.81 8.55 29.43
C ASN A 325 10.85 7.86 28.45
N THR A 326 10.58 8.47 27.31
CA THR A 326 9.74 7.88 26.25
C THR A 326 10.37 6.60 25.71
N ASN A 327 11.68 6.59 25.44
CA ASN A 327 12.36 5.39 24.96
C ASN A 327 12.38 4.26 25.99
N VAL A 328 12.58 4.57 27.27
CA VAL A 328 12.50 3.57 28.35
C VAL A 328 11.10 2.96 28.42
N ARG A 329 10.05 3.78 28.30
CA ARG A 329 8.66 3.30 28.28
C ARG A 329 8.40 2.40 27.07
N LEU A 330 8.81 2.80 25.87
CA LEU A 330 8.66 1.99 24.66
C LEU A 330 9.40 0.65 24.78
N LEU A 331 10.61 0.65 25.37
CA LEU A 331 11.36 -0.58 25.61
C LEU A 331 10.62 -1.54 26.54
N ASN A 332 9.99 -1.00 27.60
CA ASN A 332 9.22 -1.81 28.54
C ASN A 332 7.93 -2.35 27.91
N GLU A 333 7.22 -1.55 27.12
CA GLU A 333 6.03 -2.00 26.37
C GLU A 333 6.40 -3.11 25.38
N ASN A 334 7.54 -2.99 24.68
CA ASN A 334 8.03 -4.04 23.79
C ASN A 334 8.33 -5.35 24.53
N LYS A 335 8.95 -5.28 25.72
CA LYS A 335 9.19 -6.47 26.56
C LYS A 335 7.89 -7.14 27.01
N ASP A 336 6.88 -6.37 27.38
CA ASP A 336 5.58 -6.90 27.77
C ASP A 336 4.86 -7.58 26.59
N LEU A 337 4.96 -6.98 25.40
CA LEU A 337 4.43 -7.58 24.16
C LEU A 337 5.13 -8.89 23.80
N GLU A 338 6.46 -8.96 23.93
CA GLU A 338 7.21 -10.22 23.73
C GLU A 338 6.76 -11.31 24.70
N LYS A 339 6.54 -10.96 25.96
CA LYS A 339 6.03 -11.90 26.97
C LYS A 339 4.64 -12.42 26.59
N LYS A 340 3.72 -11.53 26.21
CA LYS A 340 2.38 -11.91 25.73
C LYS A 340 2.44 -12.84 24.52
N ILE A 341 3.31 -12.57 23.56
CA ILE A 341 3.50 -13.44 22.38
C ILE A 341 3.94 -14.85 22.80
N ASN A 342 4.88 -14.95 23.73
CA ASN A 342 5.35 -16.25 24.25
C ASN A 342 4.26 -17.01 25.00
N ASP A 343 3.47 -16.32 25.82
CA ASP A 343 2.34 -16.92 26.54
C ASP A 343 1.28 -17.45 25.55
N LEU A 344 0.92 -16.65 24.53
CA LEU A 344 -0.02 -17.07 23.48
C LEU A 344 0.50 -18.28 22.68
N ASN A 345 1.79 -18.30 22.33
CA ASN A 345 2.39 -19.43 21.63
C ASN A 345 2.35 -20.71 22.47
N THR A 346 2.53 -20.57 23.79
CA THR A 346 2.42 -21.69 24.72
C THR A 346 0.99 -22.23 24.78
N GLU A 347 -0.02 -21.35 24.85
CA GLU A 347 -1.43 -21.74 24.79
C GLU A 347 -1.80 -22.41 23.46
N LEU A 348 -1.30 -21.88 22.35
CA LEU A 348 -1.51 -22.44 21.03
C LEU A 348 -0.94 -23.87 20.96
N SER A 349 0.27 -24.09 21.47
CA SER A 349 0.89 -25.43 21.50
C SER A 349 0.08 -26.44 22.33
N LYS A 350 -0.47 -26.02 23.49
CA LYS A 350 -1.35 -26.85 24.32
C LYS A 350 -2.64 -27.21 23.60
N SER A 351 -3.22 -26.24 22.90
CA SER A 351 -4.45 -26.45 22.12
C SER A 351 -4.22 -27.41 20.96
N LEU A 352 -3.10 -27.27 20.24
CA LEU A 352 -2.71 -28.19 19.15
C LEU A 352 -2.49 -29.62 19.65
N ASN A 353 -1.83 -29.80 20.79
CA ASN A 353 -1.66 -31.11 21.41
C ASN A 353 -3.01 -31.74 21.81
N THR A 354 -3.92 -30.93 22.33
CA THR A 354 -5.28 -31.37 22.68
C THR A 354 -6.03 -31.85 21.44
N ILE A 355 -6.00 -31.06 20.35
CA ILE A 355 -6.63 -31.41 19.07
C ILE A 355 -6.05 -32.73 18.52
N SER A 356 -4.72 -32.89 18.57
CA SER A 356 -4.05 -34.12 18.15
C SER A 356 -4.53 -35.34 18.97
N SER A 357 -4.63 -35.20 20.29
CA SER A 357 -5.14 -36.27 21.17
C SER A 357 -6.59 -36.64 20.85
N GLN A 358 -7.44 -35.65 20.61
CA GLN A 358 -8.85 -35.86 20.25
C GLN A 358 -8.98 -36.55 18.90
N LYS A 359 -8.15 -36.18 17.92
CA LYS A 359 -8.13 -36.83 16.61
C LYS A 359 -7.80 -38.32 16.72
N ASN A 360 -6.81 -38.68 17.54
CA ASN A 360 -6.45 -40.08 17.81
C ASN A 360 -7.61 -40.85 18.47
N ILE A 361 -8.32 -40.22 19.42
CA ILE A 361 -9.51 -40.82 20.06
C ILE A 361 -10.63 -41.06 19.03
N ILE A 362 -10.88 -40.09 18.14
CA ILE A 362 -11.90 -40.22 17.09
C ILE A 362 -11.55 -41.35 16.12
N GLU A 363 -10.29 -41.46 15.70
CA GLU A 363 -9.84 -42.55 14.83
C GLU A 363 -10.00 -43.91 15.51
N LYS A 364 -9.62 -44.03 16.79
CA LYS A 364 -9.82 -45.24 17.59
C LYS A 364 -11.30 -45.62 17.69
N ASN A 365 -12.18 -44.67 18.02
CA ASN A 365 -13.62 -44.90 18.09
C ASN A 365 -14.22 -45.35 16.74
N LYS A 366 -13.69 -44.85 15.62
CA LYS A 366 -14.09 -45.28 14.27
C LYS A 366 -13.70 -46.73 14.01
N ILE A 367 -12.49 -47.14 14.39
CA ILE A 367 -12.03 -48.53 14.29
C ILE A 367 -12.89 -49.45 15.16
N ASP A 368 -13.15 -49.06 16.41
CA ASP A 368 -13.97 -49.85 17.34
C ASP A 368 -15.41 -50.02 16.82
N LYS A 369 -15.99 -48.98 16.19
CA LYS A 369 -17.31 -49.07 15.56
C LYS A 369 -17.34 -50.05 14.38
N VAL A 370 -16.31 -50.03 13.54
CA VAL A 370 -16.16 -50.99 12.42
C VAL A 370 -16.02 -52.41 12.94
N GLU A 371 -15.25 -52.61 14.02
CA GLU A 371 -15.08 -53.93 14.62
C GLU A 371 -16.38 -54.44 15.27
N LEU A 372 -17.10 -53.56 15.98
CA LEU A 372 -18.40 -53.90 16.56
C LEU A 372 -19.43 -54.29 15.48
N GLU A 373 -19.43 -53.58 14.35
CA GLU A 373 -20.28 -53.91 13.21
C GLU A 373 -19.91 -55.25 12.59
N PHE A 374 -18.61 -55.52 12.42
CA PHE A 374 -18.12 -56.83 11.98
C PHE A 374 -18.55 -57.95 12.92
N LEU A 375 -18.39 -57.80 14.24
CA LEU A 375 -18.80 -58.80 15.23
C LEU A 375 -20.31 -59.09 15.17
N LYS A 376 -21.15 -58.06 15.04
CA LYS A 376 -22.60 -58.21 14.85
C LYS A 376 -22.93 -59.02 13.60
N LEU A 377 -22.31 -58.68 12.47
CA LEU A 377 -22.51 -59.40 11.21
C LEU A 377 -21.97 -60.83 11.30
N ASN A 378 -20.88 -61.04 12.04
CA ASN A 378 -20.28 -62.36 12.21
C ASN A 378 -21.22 -63.32 12.97
N LEU A 379 -21.94 -62.86 13.99
CA LEU A 379 -22.94 -63.67 14.69
C LEU A 379 -24.03 -64.20 13.73
N ILE A 380 -24.42 -63.40 12.75
CA ILE A 380 -25.51 -63.73 11.81
C ILE A 380 -25.00 -64.55 10.62
N TYR A 381 -23.86 -64.17 10.04
CA TYR A 381 -23.40 -64.70 8.74
C TYR A 381 -22.21 -65.68 8.85
N SER A 382 -21.67 -65.94 10.04
CA SER A 382 -20.52 -66.84 10.24
C SER A 382 -20.73 -68.23 9.64
N LYS A 383 -21.92 -68.83 9.79
CA LYS A 383 -22.24 -70.17 9.26
C LYS A 383 -22.19 -70.22 7.72
N LYS A 384 -22.51 -69.12 7.04
CA LYS A 384 -22.48 -69.02 5.57
C LYS A 384 -21.07 -68.78 5.02
N CYS A 385 -20.23 -68.07 5.77
CA CYS A 385 -18.89 -67.70 5.32
C CYS A 385 -17.79 -68.66 5.80
N LYS A 386 -18.00 -69.42 6.89
CA LYS A 386 -17.00 -70.34 7.46
C LYS A 386 -16.98 -71.65 6.69
N LYS A 387 -15.78 -72.14 6.38
CA LYS A 387 -15.59 -73.49 5.84
C LYS A 387 -15.98 -74.53 6.89
N THR A 388 -17.01 -75.30 6.61
CA THR A 388 -17.52 -76.40 7.45
C THR A 388 -17.80 -77.61 6.57
N PHE A 389 -18.03 -78.79 7.17
CA PHE A 389 -18.38 -80.00 6.42
C PHE A 389 -19.60 -79.79 5.49
N SER A 390 -20.62 -79.06 5.95
CA SER A 390 -21.81 -78.70 5.15
C SER A 390 -21.62 -77.53 4.18
N ASN A 391 -20.47 -76.85 4.18
CA ASN A 391 -20.18 -75.71 3.31
C ASN A 391 -18.68 -75.70 2.89
N PRO A 392 -18.30 -76.53 1.90
CA PRO A 392 -16.90 -76.71 1.50
C PRO A 392 -16.31 -75.51 0.73
N LYS A 393 -17.17 -74.63 0.17
CA LYS A 393 -16.77 -73.41 -0.56
C LYS A 393 -16.51 -72.20 0.36
N GLY A 394 -16.71 -72.34 1.67
CA GLY A 394 -16.44 -71.28 2.65
C GLY A 394 -14.95 -71.00 2.89
N PHE A 395 -14.66 -69.93 3.61
CA PHE A 395 -13.30 -69.49 3.93
C PHE A 395 -12.84 -69.97 5.32
N LYS A 396 -11.52 -70.11 5.52
CA LYS A 396 -10.93 -70.41 6.83
C LYS A 396 -11.19 -69.23 7.78
N PHE A 397 -11.62 -69.52 9.01
CA PHE A 397 -11.92 -68.52 10.04
C PHE A 397 -10.70 -67.62 10.28
N GLY A 398 -10.93 -66.30 10.39
CA GLY A 398 -9.88 -65.31 10.62
C GLY A 398 -9.12 -64.84 9.37
N THR A 399 -9.41 -65.35 8.17
CA THR A 399 -8.79 -64.84 6.93
C THR A 399 -9.44 -63.54 6.46
N LYS A 400 -8.70 -62.70 5.72
CA LYS A 400 -9.23 -61.44 5.14
C LYS A 400 -10.48 -61.68 4.28
N LYS A 401 -10.46 -62.75 3.46
CA LYS A 401 -11.60 -63.19 2.64
C LYS A 401 -12.82 -63.61 3.46
N TYR A 402 -12.61 -64.25 4.62
CA TYR A 402 -13.69 -64.55 5.57
C TYR A 402 -14.31 -63.27 6.14
N ARG A 403 -13.48 -62.30 6.53
CA ARG A 403 -13.92 -61.00 7.06
C ARG A 403 -14.76 -60.23 6.02
N GLU A 404 -14.30 -60.19 4.77
CA GLU A 404 -15.01 -59.55 3.65
C GLU A 404 -16.36 -60.24 3.34
N CYS A 405 -16.41 -61.58 3.34
CA CYS A 405 -17.67 -62.32 3.17
C CYS A 405 -18.72 -61.97 4.24
N VAL A 406 -18.29 -61.84 5.51
CA VAL A 406 -19.15 -61.49 6.63
C VAL A 406 -19.65 -60.05 6.53
N ILE A 407 -18.77 -59.10 6.18
CA ILE A 407 -19.14 -57.69 5.95
C ILE A 407 -20.15 -57.58 4.80
N ASN A 408 -19.99 -58.39 3.75
CA ASN A 408 -20.91 -58.46 2.60
C ASN A 408 -22.17 -59.31 2.87
N LYS A 409 -22.50 -59.59 4.13
CA LYS A 409 -23.73 -60.29 4.55
C LYS A 409 -23.88 -61.69 3.92
N GLY A 410 -22.76 -62.39 3.70
CA GLY A 410 -22.74 -63.75 3.16
C GLY A 410 -22.87 -63.86 1.63
N LYS A 411 -22.70 -62.75 0.90
CA LYS A 411 -22.56 -62.78 -0.57
C LYS A 411 -21.11 -63.09 -0.94
N LEU A 412 -20.91 -64.20 -1.63
CA LEU A 412 -19.61 -64.56 -2.24
C LEU A 412 -19.46 -63.70 -3.50
N GLN A 413 -18.41 -62.88 -3.57
CA GLN A 413 -17.91 -62.35 -4.84
C GLN A 413 -17.01 -63.39 -5.49
#